data_AF-K1UV64-F1
#
_entry.id   AF-K1UV64-F1
#
_cell.length_a   1.000
_cell.length_b   1.000
_cell.length_c   1.000
_cell.angle_alpha   90.00
_cell.angle_beta   90.00
_cell.angle_gamma   90.00
#
_symmetry.space_group_name_H-M   'P 1'
#
loop_
_entity.id
_entity.type
_entity.pdbx_description
1 polymer ?
#
loop_
_entity_poly.entity_id
_entity_poly.type
_entity_poly.pdbx_seq_one_letter_code
_entity_poly.pdbx_strand_id
1 'polypeptide(L)'
;IKQCDASGKADVAAMMRVVQTYNLLNYTDTYGPVPFTSVFATAGDAFQPSSFAYDSQQEVYARMLEDLDSALEGFAAGQTNLTATNDIWCGGDQMLWTRVANQLKLRIALRMVKVDPATAKQTASEAIAGGVLESEDVLISKGLENEMWLMFNWGDCGAGASLVTML
;
A
#
# COMPACT_ATOMS: atom_id res chain seq x y z
N ILE A 1 -5.49 -12.41 3.13
CA ILE A 1 -4.74 -12.12 4.38
C ILE A 1 -5.06 -13.16 5.47
N LYS A 2 -6.18 -13.07 6.22
CA LYS A 2 -6.50 -14.01 7.33
C LYS A 2 -6.34 -15.50 6.97
N GLN A 3 -6.83 -15.92 5.80
CA GLN A 3 -6.70 -17.30 5.33
C GLN A 3 -5.24 -17.71 5.04
N CYS A 4 -4.43 -16.79 4.52
CA CYS A 4 -3.02 -17.02 4.24
C CYS A 4 -2.22 -17.14 5.54
N ASP A 5 -2.51 -16.26 6.52
CA ASP A 5 -1.93 -16.36 7.87
C ASP A 5 -2.27 -17.72 8.51
N ALA A 6 -3.55 -18.12 8.47
CA ALA A 6 -3.99 -19.41 9.01
C ALA A 6 -3.38 -20.63 8.30
N SER A 7 -3.03 -20.48 7.02
CA SER A 7 -2.39 -21.54 6.22
C SER A 7 -0.87 -21.52 6.30
N GLY A 8 -0.27 -20.67 7.13
CA GLY A 8 1.18 -20.54 7.28
C GLY A 8 1.89 -19.91 6.07
N LYS A 9 1.18 -19.17 5.21
CA LYS A 9 1.72 -18.45 4.05
C LYS A 9 1.91 -16.96 4.40
N ALA A 10 2.79 -16.70 5.37
CA ALA A 10 3.01 -15.38 5.96
C ALA A 10 3.59 -14.38 4.96
N ASP A 11 4.45 -14.83 4.06
CA ASP A 11 5.02 -14.02 2.96
C ASP A 11 3.95 -13.56 1.95
N VAL A 12 3.02 -14.44 1.58
CA VAL A 12 1.87 -14.08 0.72
C VAL A 12 0.94 -13.12 1.45
N ALA A 13 0.67 -13.38 2.73
CA ALA A 13 -0.17 -12.49 3.53
C ALA A 13 0.46 -11.10 3.71
N ALA A 14 1.79 -11.04 3.88
CA ALA A 14 2.57 -9.81 3.93
C ALA A 14 2.46 -9.02 2.63
N MET A 15 2.67 -9.65 1.48
CA MET A 15 2.46 -9.03 0.16
C MET A 15 1.06 -8.42 0.05
N MET A 16 0.02 -9.17 0.43
CA MET A 16 -1.37 -8.69 0.38
C MET A 16 -1.59 -7.47 1.30
N ARG A 17 -0.97 -7.43 2.49
CA ARG A 17 -1.02 -6.28 3.40
C ARG A 17 -0.40 -5.03 2.76
N VAL A 18 0.75 -5.17 2.11
CA VAL A 18 1.41 -4.04 1.41
C VAL A 18 0.51 -3.48 0.30
N VAL A 19 -0.08 -4.35 -0.53
CA VAL A 19 -1.01 -3.93 -1.60
C VAL A 19 -2.28 -3.28 -1.04
N GLN A 20 -2.83 -3.84 0.04
CA GLN A 20 -3.99 -3.28 0.74
C GLN A 20 -3.68 -1.89 1.29
N THR A 21 -2.54 -1.71 1.96
CA THR A 21 -2.09 -0.42 2.46
C THR A 21 -1.90 0.60 1.34
N TYR A 22 -1.31 0.20 0.21
CA TYR A 22 -1.18 1.11 -0.94
C TYR A 22 -2.54 1.59 -1.45
N ASN A 23 -3.51 0.69 -1.60
CA ASN A 23 -4.86 1.05 -2.05
C ASN A 23 -5.56 1.95 -1.02
N LEU A 24 -5.52 1.56 0.25
CA LEU A 24 -6.15 2.28 1.35
C LEU A 24 -5.59 3.70 1.49
N LEU A 25 -4.28 3.89 1.32
CA LEU A 25 -3.64 5.21 1.33
C LEU A 25 -4.26 6.11 0.26
N ASN A 26 -4.35 5.65 -0.99
CA ASN A 26 -4.98 6.42 -2.07
C ASN A 26 -6.46 6.72 -1.78
N TYR A 27 -7.17 5.76 -1.20
CA TYR A 27 -8.59 5.89 -0.88
C TYR A 27 -8.84 6.95 0.21
N THR A 28 -8.17 6.83 1.37
CA THR A 28 -8.34 7.80 2.46
C THR A 28 -7.79 9.18 2.11
N ASP A 29 -6.74 9.28 1.28
CA ASP A 29 -6.20 10.59 0.91
C ASP A 29 -7.10 11.36 -0.06
N THR A 30 -7.95 10.64 -0.79
CA THR A 30 -8.95 11.25 -1.68
C THR A 30 -10.18 11.71 -0.90
N TYR A 31 -10.66 10.90 0.06
CA TYR A 31 -11.98 11.09 0.68
C TYR A 31 -11.95 11.46 2.17
N GLY A 32 -10.81 11.35 2.84
CA GLY A 32 -10.70 11.51 4.28
C GLY A 32 -11.13 10.24 5.04
N PRO A 33 -12.03 10.32 6.03
CA PRO A 33 -12.59 9.15 6.71
C PRO A 33 -13.22 8.16 5.72
N VAL A 34 -13.01 6.86 5.94
CA VAL A 34 -13.51 5.79 5.06
C VAL A 34 -13.99 4.58 5.86
N PRO A 35 -14.98 3.82 5.39
CA PRO A 35 -15.36 2.57 6.04
C PRO A 35 -14.32 1.49 5.74
N PHE A 36 -13.55 1.07 6.74
CA PHE A 36 -12.53 0.03 6.59
C PHE A 36 -12.72 -1.09 7.60
N THR A 37 -12.58 -0.81 8.90
CA THR A 37 -12.67 -1.81 9.98
C THR A 37 -14.04 -2.47 10.03
N SER A 38 -15.10 -1.68 9.91
CA SER A 38 -16.48 -2.14 9.92
C SER A 38 -16.79 -3.10 8.76
N VAL A 39 -16.15 -2.91 7.60
CA VAL A 39 -16.26 -3.79 6.43
C VAL A 39 -15.62 -5.15 6.70
N PHE A 40 -14.44 -5.16 7.33
CA PHE A 40 -13.76 -6.41 7.67
C PHE A 40 -14.32 -7.12 8.90
N ALA A 41 -15.06 -6.40 9.76
CA ALA A 41 -15.71 -6.97 10.93
C ALA A 41 -16.84 -7.94 10.55
N THR A 42 -17.57 -7.64 9.47
CA THR A 42 -18.68 -8.48 8.97
C THR A 42 -18.25 -9.38 7.79
N ALA A 43 -16.95 -9.42 7.48
CA ALA A 43 -16.43 -10.22 6.38
C ALA A 43 -16.65 -11.72 6.65
N GLY A 44 -17.56 -12.33 5.89
CA GLY A 44 -17.95 -13.74 6.04
C GLY A 44 -19.34 -13.94 6.67
N ASP A 45 -20.00 -12.87 7.13
CA ASP A 45 -21.35 -12.96 7.66
C ASP A 45 -22.37 -13.24 6.54
N ALA A 46 -23.37 -14.06 6.84
CA ALA A 46 -24.44 -14.43 5.91
C ALA A 46 -25.30 -13.22 5.48
N PHE A 47 -25.37 -12.19 6.33
CA PHE A 47 -26.08 -10.94 6.05
C PHE A 47 -25.14 -9.77 6.33
N GLN A 48 -24.96 -8.91 5.33
CA GLN A 48 -24.19 -7.69 5.46
C GLN A 48 -25.06 -6.55 5.98
N PRO A 49 -24.52 -5.60 6.76
CA PRO A 49 -25.26 -4.45 7.22
C PRO A 49 -25.64 -3.53 6.05
N SER A 50 -26.70 -2.74 6.20
CA SER A 50 -27.13 -1.77 5.18
C SER A 50 -26.21 -0.55 5.06
N SER A 51 -25.31 -0.35 6.05
CA SER A 51 -24.31 0.71 6.05
C SER A 51 -23.11 0.31 6.90
N PHE A 52 -21.97 0.92 6.60
CA PHE A 52 -20.70 0.67 7.29
C PHE A 52 -20.26 1.92 8.04
N ALA A 53 -19.81 1.77 9.29
CA ALA A 53 -19.24 2.86 10.06
C ALA A 53 -17.91 3.29 9.47
N TYR A 54 -17.66 4.60 9.47
CA TYR A 54 -16.43 5.19 8.95
C TYR A 54 -15.37 5.22 10.04
N ASP A 55 -14.16 4.84 9.68
CA ASP A 55 -12.97 5.06 10.49
C ASP A 55 -12.43 6.46 10.22
N SER A 56 -11.94 7.13 11.25
CA SER A 56 -11.25 8.40 11.06
C SER A 56 -9.97 8.18 10.24
N GLN A 57 -9.55 9.21 9.50
CA GLN A 57 -8.30 9.12 8.74
C GLN A 57 -7.09 8.82 9.64
N GLN A 58 -7.09 9.30 10.90
CA GLN A 58 -6.04 8.99 11.86
C GLN A 58 -5.98 7.49 12.19
N GLU A 59 -7.13 6.85 12.46
CA GLU A 59 -7.21 5.41 12.74
C GLU A 59 -6.79 4.58 11.52
N VAL A 60 -7.21 5.01 10.32
CA VAL A 60 -6.82 4.37 9.05
C VAL A 60 -5.29 4.43 8.86
N TYR A 61 -4.67 5.57 9.15
CA TYR A 61 -3.21 5.72 9.07
C TYR A 61 -2.46 4.86 10.09
N ALA A 62 -2.92 4.84 11.34
CA ALA A 62 -2.34 3.97 12.37
C ALA A 62 -2.41 2.50 11.94
N ARG A 63 -3.55 2.07 11.40
CA ARG A 63 -3.74 0.71 10.92
C ARG A 63 -2.85 0.37 9.72
N MET A 64 -2.65 1.30 8.78
CA MET A 64 -1.73 1.08 7.67
C MET A 64 -0.30 0.83 8.15
N LEU A 65 0.15 1.52 9.19
CA LEU A 65 1.48 1.28 9.78
C LEU A 65 1.56 -0.10 10.43
N GLU A 66 0.54 -0.51 11.19
CA GLU A 66 0.46 -1.86 11.78
C GLU A 66 0.44 -2.97 10.72
N ASP A 67 -0.30 -2.78 9.63
CA ASP A 67 -0.36 -3.73 8.51
C ASP A 67 1.02 -3.83 7.81
N LEU A 68 1.76 -2.72 7.70
CA LEU A 68 3.13 -2.72 7.14
C LEU A 68 4.15 -3.37 8.08
N ASP A 69 4.06 -3.15 9.39
CA ASP A 69 4.92 -3.83 10.37
C ASP A 69 4.69 -5.34 10.35
N SER A 70 3.42 -5.76 10.33
CA SER A 70 3.05 -7.16 10.17
C SER A 70 3.54 -7.75 8.84
N ALA A 71 3.59 -6.95 7.78
CA ALA A 71 4.13 -7.38 6.49
C ALA A 71 5.65 -7.61 6.57
N LEU A 72 6.39 -6.70 7.20
CA LEU A 72 7.83 -6.84 7.42
C LEU A 72 8.16 -8.10 8.24
N GLU A 73 7.39 -8.40 9.28
CA GLU A 73 7.52 -9.64 10.04
C GLU A 73 7.24 -10.88 9.18
N GLY A 74 6.19 -10.84 8.35
CA GLY A 74 5.86 -11.94 7.44
C GLY A 74 6.94 -12.19 6.40
N PHE A 75 7.60 -11.14 5.89
CA PHE A 75 8.77 -11.28 5.02
C PHE A 75 10.01 -11.75 5.80
N ALA A 76 10.19 -11.39 7.07
CA ALA A 76 11.32 -11.87 7.87
C ALA A 76 11.22 -13.37 8.21
N ALA A 77 10.03 -13.98 8.13
CA ALA A 77 9.82 -15.41 8.40
C ALA A 77 10.51 -16.36 7.39
N GLY A 78 11.06 -15.83 6.28
CA GLY A 78 11.90 -16.60 5.34
C GLY A 78 11.16 -17.67 4.53
N GLN A 79 9.85 -17.54 4.39
CA GLN A 79 9.02 -18.44 3.58
C GLN A 79 9.08 -18.05 2.11
N THR A 80 9.03 -19.03 1.20
CA THR A 80 9.16 -18.81 -0.25
C THR A 80 7.94 -19.34 -1.03
N ASN A 81 6.76 -18.82 -0.69
CA ASN A 81 5.51 -19.10 -1.39
C ASN A 81 5.18 -18.06 -2.49
N LEU A 82 5.88 -16.92 -2.50
CA LEU A 82 5.77 -15.91 -3.56
C LEU A 82 6.34 -16.42 -4.89
N THR A 83 5.63 -16.16 -5.98
CA THR A 83 6.06 -16.52 -7.34
C THR A 83 5.75 -15.39 -8.30
N ALA A 84 6.57 -15.24 -9.35
CA ALA A 84 6.36 -14.25 -10.40
C ALA A 84 4.97 -14.38 -11.09
N THR A 85 4.41 -15.58 -11.15
CA THR A 85 3.09 -15.82 -11.74
C THR A 85 1.96 -15.11 -10.97
N ASN A 86 2.12 -14.94 -9.67
CA ASN A 86 1.10 -14.37 -8.78
C ASN A 86 1.44 -12.95 -8.32
N ASP A 87 2.56 -12.40 -8.77
CA ASP A 87 3.08 -11.09 -8.37
C ASP A 87 3.62 -10.32 -9.56
N ILE A 88 2.86 -9.31 -10.00
CA ILE A 88 3.23 -8.42 -11.09
C ILE A 88 3.98 -7.16 -10.62
N TRP A 89 4.15 -6.95 -9.31
CA TRP A 89 4.83 -5.77 -8.75
C TRP A 89 6.31 -6.06 -8.59
N CYS A 90 6.64 -7.11 -7.84
CA CYS A 90 8.03 -7.43 -7.49
C CYS A 90 8.50 -8.76 -8.08
N GLY A 91 7.69 -9.43 -8.91
CA GLY A 91 8.08 -10.67 -9.57
C GLY A 91 8.35 -11.84 -8.60
N GLY A 92 7.79 -11.80 -7.40
CA GLY A 92 8.04 -12.75 -6.33
C GLY A 92 9.29 -12.44 -5.47
N ASP A 93 9.98 -11.33 -5.72
CA ASP A 93 11.14 -10.90 -4.93
C ASP A 93 10.68 -10.34 -3.57
N GLN A 94 10.91 -11.13 -2.53
CA GLN A 94 10.58 -10.80 -1.15
C GLN A 94 11.45 -9.68 -0.56
N MET A 95 12.72 -9.58 -0.96
CA MET A 95 13.57 -8.46 -0.54
C MET A 95 13.09 -7.16 -1.15
N LEU A 96 12.66 -7.19 -2.42
CA LEU A 96 12.06 -6.03 -3.06
C LEU A 96 10.74 -5.65 -2.38
N TRP A 97 9.88 -6.62 -2.04
CA TRP A 97 8.68 -6.36 -1.25
C TRP A 97 8.95 -5.74 0.13
N THR A 98 10.04 -6.17 0.79
CA THR A 98 10.48 -5.61 2.07
C THR A 98 10.83 -4.13 1.90
N ARG A 99 11.57 -3.79 0.83
CA ARG A 99 11.89 -2.39 0.49
C ARG A 99 10.65 -1.57 0.13
N VAL A 100 9.68 -2.15 -0.59
CA VAL A 100 8.39 -1.50 -0.88
C VAL A 100 7.61 -1.20 0.39
N ALA A 101 7.54 -2.14 1.33
CA ALA A 101 6.86 -1.94 2.61
C ALA A 101 7.48 -0.78 3.40
N ASN A 102 8.82 -0.75 3.51
CA ASN A 102 9.54 0.36 4.15
C ASN A 102 9.35 1.68 3.39
N GLN A 103 9.36 1.67 2.06
CA GLN A 103 9.10 2.86 1.25
C GLN A 103 7.69 3.43 1.51
N LEU A 104 6.69 2.56 1.67
CA LEU A 104 5.33 2.99 2.05
C LEU A 104 5.28 3.51 3.49
N LYS A 105 5.97 2.89 4.45
CA LYS A 105 6.12 3.44 5.82
C LYS A 105 6.69 4.86 5.77
N LEU A 106 7.75 5.07 4.99
CA LEU A 106 8.36 6.40 4.81
C LEU A 106 7.38 7.40 4.17
N ARG A 107 6.65 7.00 3.11
CA ARG A 107 5.64 7.85 2.47
C ARG A 107 4.55 8.28 3.45
N ILE A 108 4.03 7.34 4.26
CA ILE A 108 3.01 7.60 5.28
C ILE A 108 3.56 8.54 6.35
N ALA A 109 4.76 8.28 6.85
CA ALA A 109 5.43 9.11 7.83
C ALA A 109 5.55 10.57 7.36
N LEU A 110 6.03 10.79 6.13
CA LEU A 110 6.17 12.12 5.55
C LEU A 110 4.81 12.85 5.38
N ARG A 111 3.73 12.10 5.13
CA ARG A 111 2.39 12.66 5.03
C ARG A 111 1.83 13.11 6.39
N MET A 112 2.23 12.44 7.47
CA MET A 112 1.81 12.74 8.84
C MET A 112 2.62 13.85 9.53
N VAL A 113 3.75 14.30 8.97
CA VAL A 113 4.70 15.23 9.63
C VAL A 113 4.05 16.45 10.27
N LYS A 114 3.00 17.01 9.65
CA LYS A 114 2.35 18.23 10.14
C LYS A 114 1.34 17.97 11.27
N VAL A 115 0.75 16.78 11.35
CA VAL A 115 -0.28 16.45 12.33
C VAL A 115 0.31 15.72 13.54
N ASP A 116 1.28 14.84 13.31
CA ASP A 116 1.99 14.09 14.36
C ASP A 116 3.49 13.98 14.01
N PRO A 117 4.27 15.03 14.29
CA PRO A 117 5.70 15.06 13.95
C PRO A 117 6.54 14.04 14.73
N ALA A 118 6.10 13.65 15.93
CA ALA A 118 6.83 12.72 16.77
C ALA A 118 6.79 11.32 16.18
N THR A 119 5.57 10.81 15.91
CA THR A 119 5.38 9.51 15.27
C THR A 119 5.97 9.51 13.86
N ALA A 120 5.75 10.57 13.08
CA ALA A 120 6.33 10.69 11.73
C ALA A 120 7.86 10.55 11.74
N LYS A 121 8.55 11.22 12.66
CA LYS A 121 10.02 11.12 12.77
C LYS A 121 10.47 9.70 13.12
N GLN A 122 9.78 9.06 14.07
CA GLN A 122 10.08 7.69 14.46
C GLN A 122 9.89 6.73 13.28
N THR A 123 8.70 6.72 12.68
CA THR A 123 8.36 5.82 11.57
C THR A 123 9.27 6.03 10.36
N ALA A 124 9.63 7.27 10.03
CA ALA A 124 10.58 7.55 8.94
C ALA A 124 11.98 6.99 9.24
N SER A 125 12.46 7.13 10.49
CA SER A 125 13.77 6.62 10.90
C SER A 125 13.81 5.09 10.84
N GLU A 126 12.76 4.42 11.31
CA GLU A 126 12.60 2.96 11.23
C GLU A 126 12.56 2.48 9.78
N ALA A 127 11.78 3.14 8.92
CA ALA A 127 11.66 2.80 7.51
C ALA A 127 13.01 2.89 6.78
N ILE A 128 13.77 3.97 7.03
CA ILE A 128 15.11 4.14 6.43
C ILE A 128 16.07 3.07 6.94
N ALA A 129 16.06 2.78 8.25
CA ALA A 129 16.92 1.74 8.83
C ALA A 129 16.56 0.33 8.32
N GLY A 130 15.29 0.07 8.02
CA GLY A 130 14.81 -1.19 7.43
C GLY A 130 15.17 -1.37 5.96
N GLY A 131 15.65 -0.31 5.28
CA GLY A 131 15.99 -0.31 3.87
C GLY A 131 14.80 0.04 2.98
N VAL A 132 14.91 1.18 2.30
CA VAL A 132 13.92 1.70 1.34
C VAL A 132 14.32 1.37 -0.10
N LEU A 133 13.54 1.82 -1.09
CA LEU A 133 13.96 1.74 -2.49
C LEU A 133 15.10 2.74 -2.73
N GLU A 134 16.21 2.29 -3.33
CA GLU A 134 17.39 3.13 -3.56
C GLU A 134 17.55 3.53 -5.04
N SER A 135 17.53 2.55 -5.94
CA SER A 135 17.90 2.73 -7.35
C SER A 135 16.93 2.09 -8.34
N GLU A 136 15.91 1.36 -7.86
CA GLU A 136 14.92 0.71 -8.70
C GLU A 136 13.52 1.18 -8.34
N ASP A 137 12.74 1.48 -9.38
CA ASP A 137 11.32 1.74 -9.28
C ASP A 137 10.53 0.45 -9.40
N VAL A 138 9.46 0.32 -8.61
CA VAL A 138 8.49 -0.76 -8.77
C VAL A 138 7.43 -0.34 -9.78
N LEU A 139 7.50 -0.92 -10.98
CA LEU A 139 6.63 -0.59 -12.10
C LEU A 139 5.67 -1.75 -12.39
N ILE A 140 4.37 -1.45 -12.34
CA ILE A 140 3.34 -2.39 -12.79
C ILE A 140 3.18 -2.22 -14.30
N SER A 141 3.89 -3.04 -15.08
CA SER A 141 3.79 -3.01 -16.54
C SER A 141 2.57 -3.80 -17.03
N LYS A 142 1.59 -3.06 -17.54
CA LYS A 142 0.36 -3.60 -18.17
C LYS A 142 0.32 -3.41 -19.69
N GLY A 143 1.40 -2.91 -20.29
CA GLY A 143 1.48 -2.66 -21.73
C GLY A 143 0.31 -1.82 -22.24
N LEU A 144 -0.38 -2.31 -23.28
CA LEU A 144 -1.54 -1.66 -23.90
C LEU A 144 -2.80 -1.69 -23.04
N GLU A 145 -2.82 -2.42 -21.92
CA GLU A 145 -3.95 -2.42 -20.98
C GLU A 145 -3.91 -1.21 -20.03
N ASN A 146 -2.87 -0.38 -20.08
CA ASN A 146 -2.84 0.85 -19.28
C ASN A 146 -3.76 1.92 -19.90
N GLU A 147 -4.91 2.16 -19.26
CA GLU A 147 -5.93 3.07 -19.77
C GLU A 147 -5.45 4.53 -19.81
N MET A 148 -4.60 4.94 -18.86
CA MET A 148 -4.04 6.29 -18.85
C MET A 148 -3.14 6.54 -20.06
N TRP A 149 -2.38 5.52 -20.48
CA TRP A 149 -1.60 5.59 -21.72
C TRP A 149 -2.50 5.65 -22.96
N LEU A 150 -3.59 4.87 -23.00
CA LEU A 150 -4.56 4.91 -24.11
C LEU A 150 -5.20 6.30 -24.25
N MET A 151 -5.63 6.92 -23.15
CA MET A 151 -6.21 8.27 -23.16
C MET A 151 -5.23 9.32 -23.70
N PHE A 152 -3.94 9.22 -23.34
CA PHE A 152 -2.91 10.10 -23.89
C PHE A 152 -2.72 9.87 -25.39
N ASN A 153 -2.70 8.61 -25.84
CA ASN A 153 -2.55 8.25 -27.25
C ASN A 153 -3.75 8.69 -28.11
N TRP A 154 -4.95 8.79 -27.54
CA TRP A 154 -6.14 9.34 -28.23
C TRP A 154 -6.12 10.88 -28.36
N GLY A 155 -5.20 11.57 -27.68
CA GLY A 155 -5.11 13.03 -27.71
C GLY A 155 -6.11 13.74 -26.78
N ASP A 156 -6.82 12.99 -25.93
CA ASP A 156 -7.81 13.52 -24.99
C ASP A 156 -7.18 14.08 -23.69
N CYS A 157 -5.87 13.91 -23.52
CA CYS A 157 -5.11 14.38 -22.37
C CYS A 157 -3.99 15.33 -22.80
N GLY A 158 -3.82 16.43 -22.07
CA GLY A 158 -2.77 17.42 -22.29
C GLY A 158 -2.20 17.96 -20.98
N ALA A 159 -0.96 18.44 -20.99
CA ALA A 159 -0.36 19.07 -19.83
C ALA A 159 -1.02 20.43 -19.55
N GLY A 160 -1.38 20.68 -18.28
CA GLY A 160 -1.90 21.97 -17.86
C GLY A 160 -0.85 23.09 -18.04
N ALA A 161 -1.29 24.30 -18.38
CA ALA A 161 -0.40 25.42 -18.70
C ALA A 161 0.64 25.70 -17.59
N SER A 162 0.25 25.60 -16.33
CA SER A 162 1.16 25.79 -15.19
C SER A 162 2.34 24.82 -15.20
N LEU A 163 2.11 23.55 -15.59
CA LEU A 163 3.17 22.56 -15.70
C LEU A 163 4.07 22.87 -16.91
N VAL A 164 3.48 23.25 -18.04
CA VAL A 164 4.22 23.60 -19.26
C VAL A 164 5.15 24.79 -19.02
N THR A 165 4.72 25.79 -18.23
CA THR A 165 5.56 26.96 -17.92
C THR A 165 6.73 26.67 -16.98
N MET A 166 6.72 25.54 -16.28
CA MET A 166 7.81 25.14 -15.37
C MET A 166 8.90 24.30 -16.06
N LEU A 167 8.65 23.81 -17.28
CA LEU A 167 9.58 23.05 -18.10
C LEU A 167 10.44 23.97 -18.98
#